data_AF-A0A3P6C2L5-F1
#
_entry.id   AF-A0A3P6C2L5-F1
#
_cell.length_a   1.000
_cell.length_b   1.000
_cell.length_c   1.000
_cell.angle_alpha   90.00
_cell.angle_beta   90.00
_cell.angle_gamma   90.00
#
_symmetry.space_group_name_H-M   'P 1'
#
loop_
_entity.id
_entity.type
_entity.pdbx_description
1 polymer ?
#
loop_
_entity_poly.entity_id
_entity_poly.type
_entity_poly.pdbx_seq_one_letter_code
_entity_poly.pdbx_strand_id
1 'polypeptide(L)' 'LLAPVCELCSAANPKEREMRHKVWSCKFCTLENEMKLEKCKACGQWRYSYGQPFSTCAPNIGT' A
#
# COMPACT_ATOMS: atom_id res chain seq x y z
N LEU A 1 14.69 -28.87 -24.17
CA LEU A 1 15.59 -28.40 -23.09
C LEU A 1 14.73 -28.04 -21.89
N LEU A 2 14.70 -28.88 -20.87
CA LEU A 2 13.98 -28.58 -19.62
C LEU A 2 14.88 -27.65 -18.79
N ALA A 3 14.42 -26.42 -18.53
CA ALA A 3 15.16 -25.51 -17.67
C ALA A 3 15.23 -26.07 -16.25
N PRO A 4 16.39 -26.02 -15.56
CA PRO A 4 16.47 -26.48 -14.18
C PRO A 4 15.61 -25.57 -13.30
N VAL A 5 14.70 -26.19 -12.54
CA VAL A 5 13.92 -25.48 -11.52
C VAL A 5 14.89 -25.05 -10.43
N CYS A 6 14.98 -23.75 -10.19
CA CYS A 6 15.78 -23.18 -9.10
C CYS A 6 15.18 -23.60 -7.75
N GLU A 7 15.94 -24.31 -6.92
CA GLU A 7 15.47 -24.78 -5.60
C GLU A 7 15.12 -23.63 -4.65
N LEU A 8 15.71 -22.43 -4.82
CA LEU A 8 15.32 -21.23 -4.07
C LEU A 8 13.90 -20.75 -4.43
N CYS A 9 13.44 -20.96 -5.67
CA CYS A 9 12.07 -20.61 -6.08
C CYS A 9 11.05 -21.63 -5.58
N SER A 10 11.46 -22.87 -5.35
CA SER A 10 10.61 -23.96 -4.82
C SER A 10 10.40 -23.87 -3.30
N ALA A 11 11.20 -23.07 -2.61
CA ALA A 11 11.13 -22.89 -1.16
C ALA A 11 10.12 -21.81 -0.70
N ALA A 12 9.38 -21.19 -1.62
CA ALA A 12 8.25 -20.33 -1.27
C ALA A 12 7.10 -21.20 -0.75
N ASN A 13 7.20 -21.57 0.53
CA ASN A 13 6.23 -22.39 1.24
C ASN A 13 4.81 -21.76 1.06
N PRO A 14 3.86 -22.43 0.39
CA PRO A 14 2.54 -21.84 0.17
C PRO A 14 1.77 -21.58 1.48
N LYS A 15 2.21 -22.18 2.60
CA LYS A 15 1.63 -21.98 3.94
C LYS A 15 1.93 -20.59 4.55
N GLU A 16 2.98 -19.89 4.14
CA GLU A 16 3.24 -18.51 4.56
C GLU A 16 2.42 -17.48 3.75
N ARG A 17 2.04 -17.83 2.52
CA ARG A 17 1.20 -17.00 1.65
C ARG A 17 -0.25 -16.90 2.14
N GLU A 18 -0.69 -17.84 2.98
CA GLU A 18 -2.04 -17.88 3.54
C GLU A 18 -2.19 -16.99 4.79
N MET A 19 -1.08 -16.73 5.49
CA MET A 19 -0.95 -15.61 6.44
C MET A 19 -0.48 -14.34 5.74
N ARG A 20 -0.98 -14.08 4.53
CA ARG A 20 -1.14 -12.68 4.07
C ARG A 20 -2.18 -12.06 4.98
N HIS A 21 -1.73 -11.69 6.18
CA HIS A 21 -2.40 -10.77 7.07
C HIS A 21 -2.97 -9.70 6.17
N LYS A 22 -4.30 -9.63 6.13
CA LYS A 22 -4.95 -8.67 5.26
C LYS A 22 -4.44 -7.32 5.78
N VAL A 23 -3.55 -6.67 5.02
CA VAL A 23 -2.98 -5.36 5.28
C VAL A 23 -3.30 -4.45 4.09
N TRP A 24 -3.29 -3.16 4.31
CA TRP A 24 -3.39 -2.15 3.26
C TRP A 24 -2.21 -1.19 3.36
N SER A 25 -1.61 -0.89 2.22
CA SER A 25 -0.52 0.08 2.13
C SER A 25 -1.10 1.50 2.10
N CYS A 26 -0.61 2.37 2.97
CA CYS A 26 -1.04 3.76 3.00
C CYS A 26 -0.63 4.48 1.71
N LYS A 27 -1.60 5.06 1.00
CA LYS A 27 -1.35 5.79 -0.26
C LYS A 27 -0.47 7.04 -0.09
N PHE A 28 -0.27 7.51 1.14
CA PHE A 28 0.45 8.76 1.44
C PHE A 28 1.87 8.52 1.96
N CYS A 29 2.05 7.56 2.87
CA CYS A 29 3.34 7.30 3.52
C CYS A 29 3.86 5.87 3.34
N THR A 30 3.21 5.08 2.49
CA THR A 30 3.53 3.69 2.12
C THR A 30 3.56 2.65 3.24
N LEU A 31 3.37 3.05 4.50
CA LEU A 31 3.27 2.12 5.63
C LEU A 31 2.16 1.09 5.42
N GLU A 32 2.45 -0.19 5.67
CA GLU A 32 1.47 -1.27 5.73
C GLU A 32 0.71 -1.23 7.06
N ASN A 33 -0.62 -1.13 6.98
CA ASN A 33 -1.51 -1.09 8.12
C ASN A 33 -2.39 -2.34 8.15
N GLU A 34 -2.75 -2.81 9.35
CA GLU A 34 -3.72 -3.88 9.52
C GLU A 34 -5.08 -3.51 8.90
N MET A 35 -5.80 -4.45 8.27
CA MET A 35 -7.11 -4.15 7.66
C MET A 35 -8.19 -3.70 8.65
N LYS A 36 -8.02 -3.96 9.94
CA LYS A 36 -8.91 -3.47 11.01
C LYS A 36 -8.76 -1.96 11.25
N LEU A 37 -7.66 -1.35 10.80
CA LEU A 37 -7.41 0.07 10.95
C LEU A 37 -8.02 0.86 9.79
N GLU A 38 -8.87 1.82 10.12
CA GLU A 38 -9.45 2.74 9.14
C GLU A 38 -8.51 3.92 8.82
N LYS A 39 -7.57 4.20 9.72
CA LYS A 39 -6.56 5.26 9.59
C LYS A 39 -5.15 4.68 9.69
N CYS A 40 -4.23 5.31 8.97
CA CYS A 40 -2.81 4.98 9.01
C CYS A 40 -2.24 5.28 10.40
N LYS A 41 -1.53 4.32 11.00
CA LYS A 41 -0.90 4.49 12.32
C LYS A 41 0.22 5.55 12.32
N ALA A 42 0.92 5.74 11.20
CA ALA A 42 1.99 6.72 11.10
C ALA A 42 1.50 8.14 10.78
N CYS A 43 0.67 8.30 9.73
CA CYS A 43 0.30 9.63 9.23
C CYS A 43 -1.15 10.04 9.53
N GLY A 44 -1.96 9.17 10.15
CA GLY A 44 -3.34 9.46 10.51
C GLY A 44 -4.34 9.54 9.34
N GLN A 45 -3.88 9.43 8.09
CA GLN A 45 -4.76 9.48 6.92
C GLN A 45 -5.69 8.27 6.83
N TRP A 46 -6.91 8.50 6.37
CA TRP A 46 -7.88 7.44 6.15
C TRP A 46 -7.46 6.52 5.01
N ARG A 47 -7.78 5.25 5.15
CA ARG A 47 -7.49 4.19 4.17
C ARG A 47 -7.98 4.52 2.77
N TYR A 48 -9.19 5.06 2.68
CA TYR A 48 -9.85 5.36 1.40
C TYR A 48 -9.74 6.85 1.02
N SER A 49 -8.94 7.66 1.72
CA SER A 49 -8.69 9.04 1.28
C SER A 49 -7.98 9.06 -0.07
N TYR A 50 -8.49 9.88 -0.98
CA TYR A 50 -7.95 10.11 -2.31
C TYR A 50 -7.13 11.41 -2.30
N GLY A 51 -6.06 11.45 -1.53
CA GLY A 51 -5.25 12.67 -1.46
C GLY A 51 -6.03 13.89 -0.95
N GLN A 52 -5.37 15.04 -1.00
CA GLN A 52 -6.06 16.31 -1.11
C GLN A 52 -6.57 16.37 -2.57
N PRO A 53 -7.80 16.82 -2.88
CA PRO A 53 -8.09 17.20 -4.25
C PRO A 53 -7.02 18.22 -4.65
N PHE A 54 -6.22 17.91 -5.67
CA PHE A 54 -5.24 18.83 -6.25
C PHE A 54 -5.98 19.92 -7.05
N SER A 55 -6.78 20.72 -6.35
CA SER A 55 -7.48 21.92 -6.79
C SER A 55 -7.95 22.56 -5.49
N THR A 56 -7.36 23.64 -5.00
CA THR A 56 -7.19 24.91 -5.71
C THR A 56 -6.19 25.78 -4.96
N CYS A 57 -5.13 26.23 -5.66
CA CYS A 57 -4.43 27.50 -5.47
C CYS A 57 -3.73 27.79 -6.81
N ALA A 58 -3.96 28.83 -7.60
CA ALA A 58 -4.95 29.91 -7.69
C ALA A 58 -4.71 30.54 -9.08
N PRO A 59 -5.72 31.03 -9.85
CA PRO A 59 -5.44 32.09 -10.79
C PRO A 59 -5.46 33.39 -9.97
N ASN A 60 -4.29 33.96 -9.74
CA ASN A 60 -4.04 35.35 -9.41
C ASN A 60 -5.21 36.30 -9.80
N ILE A 61 -6.08 36.63 -8.83
CA ILE A 61 -6.92 37.83 -8.90
C ILE A 61 -5.96 39.01 -8.73
N GLY A 62 -5.83 39.79 -9.81
CA GLY A 62 -4.76 40.75 -9.99
C GLY A 62 -4.89 42.06 -9.23
N THR A 63 -3.87 42.89 -9.42
CA THR A 63 -3.99 44.35 -9.55
C THR A 63 -2.85 44.81 -10.46
#